data_AF-A0AAN9NFL4-F1
#
_entry.id   AF-A0AAN9NFL4-F1
#
_cell.length_a   1.000
_cell.length_b   1.000
_cell.length_c   1.000
_cell.angle_alpha   90.00
_cell.angle_beta   90.00
_cell.angle_gamma   90.00
#
_symmetry.space_group_name_H-M   'P 1'
#
loop_
_entity.id
_entity.type
_entity.pdbx_description
1 polymer ?
#
loop_
_entity_poly.entity_id
_entity_poly.type
_entity_poly.pdbx_seq_one_letter_code
_entity_poly.pdbx_strand_id
1 'polypeptide(L)'
;MAGRSYSPIMLALSLLLLLSFSDVAQAYTRSGTLRPSDCKGRCTYRCSATSHKKPCMFFCQKCCAKCLCVPPGTYGNKQLCPCYNSWKTKEGGPKCP
;
A
#
# COMPACT_ATOMS: atom_id res chain seq x y z
N MET A 1 21.87 -28.78 -28.49
CA MET A 1 21.35 -28.45 -27.15
C MET A 1 22.51 -27.98 -26.29
N ALA A 2 22.78 -26.67 -26.25
CA ALA A 2 23.92 -26.12 -25.51
C ALA A 2 23.53 -25.91 -24.04
N GLY A 3 23.94 -26.82 -23.17
CA GLY A 3 23.86 -26.62 -21.72
C GLY A 3 24.83 -25.51 -21.33
N ARG A 4 24.33 -24.32 -21.04
CA ARG A 4 25.13 -23.25 -20.46
C ARG A 4 25.68 -23.74 -19.12
N SER A 5 26.98 -24.00 -19.06
CA SER A 5 27.69 -24.29 -17.82
C SER A 5 27.68 -23.03 -16.96
N TYR A 6 26.72 -22.94 -16.05
CA TYR A 6 26.63 -21.83 -15.11
C TYR A 6 27.74 -22.00 -14.08
N SER A 7 28.79 -21.19 -14.21
CA SER A 7 29.83 -21.07 -13.18
C SER A 7 29.15 -20.81 -11.82
N PRO A 8 29.58 -21.45 -10.72
CA PRO A 8 28.97 -21.27 -9.39
C PRO A 8 28.92 -19.78 -8.99
N ILE A 9 29.86 -18.98 -9.51
CA ILE A 9 29.93 -17.53 -9.35
C ILE A 9 28.73 -16.83 -10.02
N MET A 10 28.34 -17.25 -11.23
CA MET A 10 27.21 -16.67 -11.96
C MET A 10 25.86 -17.03 -11.32
N LEU A 11 25.73 -18.24 -10.76
CA LEU A 11 24.57 -18.63 -9.97
C LEU A 11 24.47 -17.81 -8.67
N ALA A 12 25.58 -17.66 -7.94
CA ALA A 12 25.63 -16.87 -6.73
C ALA A 12 25.27 -15.39 -6.97
N LEU A 13 25.80 -14.77 -8.03
CA LEU A 13 25.47 -13.40 -8.43
C LEU A 13 23.98 -13.22 -8.73
N SER A 14 23.37 -14.17 -9.47
CA SER A 14 21.95 -14.11 -9.80
C SER A 14 21.04 -14.23 -8.56
N LEU A 15 21.44 -15.07 -7.60
CA LEU A 15 20.71 -15.26 -6.35
C LEU A 15 20.81 -14.02 -5.45
N LEU A 16 22.00 -13.40 -5.37
CA LEU A 16 22.23 -12.16 -4.61
C LEU A 16 21.38 -10.99 -5.13
N LEU A 17 21.26 -10.86 -6.46
CA LEU A 17 20.38 -9.87 -7.08
C LEU A 17 18.91 -10.07 -6.64
N LEU A 18 18.38 -11.29 -6.72
CA LEU A 18 16.99 -11.59 -6.33
C LEU A 18 16.69 -11.28 -4.85
N LEU A 19 17.65 -11.51 -3.95
CA LEU A 19 17.50 -11.19 -2.53
C LEU A 19 17.37 -9.68 -2.31
N SER A 20 18.19 -8.86 -2.98
CA SER A 20 18.13 -7.39 -2.86
C SER A 20 16.81 -6.75 -3.34
N PHE A 21 16.17 -7.33 -4.36
CA PHE A 21 14.86 -6.84 -4.84
C PHE A 21 13.70 -7.15 -3.88
N SER A 22 13.84 -8.18 -3.04
CA SER A 22 12.78 -8.59 -2.10
C SER A 22 12.60 -7.58 -0.95
N ASP A 23 13.68 -6.94 -0.49
CA ASP A 23 13.63 -5.89 0.54
C ASP A 23 12.84 -4.64 0.09
N VAL A 24 12.99 -4.25 -1.18
CA VAL A 24 12.21 -3.14 -1.77
C VAL A 24 10.72 -3.47 -1.83
N ALA A 25 10.37 -4.72 -2.14
CA ALA A 25 8.97 -5.17 -2.12
C ALA A 25 8.37 -5.11 -0.71
N GLN A 26 9.17 -5.36 0.34
CA GLN A 26 8.71 -5.26 1.73
C GLN A 26 8.37 -3.81 2.11
N ALA A 27 9.13 -2.82 1.61
CA ALA A 27 8.87 -1.40 1.83
C ALA A 27 7.59 -0.92 1.15
N TYR A 28 7.30 -1.40 -0.07
CA TYR A 28 6.06 -1.08 -0.79
C TYR A 28 4.84 -1.77 -0.16
N THR A 29 5.02 -2.97 0.38
CA THR A 29 3.94 -3.73 1.04
C THR A 29 3.66 -3.26 2.47
N ARG A 30 4.66 -2.70 3.18
CA ARG A 30 4.50 -1.98 4.46
C ARG A 30 4.41 -0.46 4.28
N SER A 31 3.60 0.00 3.34
CA SER A 31 3.19 1.40 3.30
C SER A 31 2.31 1.66 4.52
N GLY A 32 2.95 2.05 5.62
CA GLY A 32 2.41 2.11 6.98
C GLY A 32 3.27 2.98 7.88
N THR A 33 3.66 4.17 7.40
CA THR A 33 4.55 5.13 8.09
C THR A 33 3.80 6.11 9.00
N LEU A 34 2.46 6.13 8.96
CA LEU A 34 1.67 7.07 9.77
C LEU A 34 1.48 6.53 11.18
N ARG A 35 1.53 7.43 12.17
CA ARG A 35 1.02 7.13 13.50
C ARG A 35 -0.51 7.27 13.48
N PRO A 36 -1.24 6.58 14.37
CA PRO A 36 -2.69 6.76 14.49
C PRO A 36 -3.13 8.22 14.67
N SER A 37 -2.29 9.03 15.34
CA SER A 37 -2.49 10.48 15.50
C SER A 37 -2.54 11.25 14.18
N ASP A 38 -1.82 10.78 13.16
CA ASP A 38 -1.64 11.49 11.89
C ASP A 38 -2.80 11.22 10.92
N CYS A 39 -3.63 10.22 11.22
CA CYS A 39 -4.76 9.82 10.39
C CYS A 39 -5.78 10.94 10.19
N LYS A 40 -6.05 11.75 11.24
CA LYS A 40 -7.07 12.81 11.17
C LYS A 40 -6.75 13.80 10.05
N GLY A 41 -5.53 14.36 10.04
CA GLY A 41 -5.12 15.35 9.04
C GLY A 41 -5.09 14.78 7.62
N ARG A 42 -4.54 13.57 7.45
CA ARG A 42 -4.51 12.88 6.15
C ARG A 42 -5.90 12.61 5.60
N CYS A 43 -6.81 12.14 6.45
CA CYS A 43 -8.19 11.90 6.07
C CYS A 43 -8.92 13.19 5.73
N THR A 44 -8.75 14.27 6.51
CA THR A 44 -9.33 15.59 6.20
C THR A 44 -9.01 16.02 4.77
N TYR A 45 -7.75 15.91 4.34
CA TYR A 45 -7.37 16.20 2.96
C TYR A 45 -8.01 15.21 1.97
N ARG A 46 -7.93 13.90 2.21
CA ARG A 46 -8.48 12.86 1.35
C ARG A 46 -9.97 13.08 1.05
N CYS A 47 -10.75 13.51 2.04
CA CYS A 47 -12.18 13.75 1.89
C CYS A 47 -12.53 15.23 1.60
N SER A 48 -11.55 16.08 1.27
CA SER A 48 -11.77 17.52 1.06
C SER A 48 -12.58 17.86 -0.19
N ALA A 49 -12.68 16.95 -1.17
CA ALA A 49 -13.44 17.17 -2.41
C ALA A 49 -14.85 16.52 -2.44
N THR A 50 -15.15 15.54 -1.58
CA THR A 50 -16.47 14.86 -1.61
C THR A 50 -17.57 15.67 -0.90
N SER A 51 -18.81 15.63 -1.37
CA SER A 51 -19.97 16.14 -0.64
C SER A 51 -20.31 15.28 0.59
N HIS A 52 -19.98 13.98 0.56
CA HIS A 52 -20.25 13.02 1.62
C HIS A 52 -19.17 13.01 2.71
N LYS A 53 -18.89 14.18 3.31
CA LYS A 53 -17.79 14.38 4.27
C LYS A 53 -17.81 13.41 5.45
N LYS A 54 -18.97 13.26 6.11
CA LYS A 54 -19.14 12.45 7.32
C LYS A 54 -18.80 10.97 7.09
N PRO A 55 -19.43 10.25 6.12
CA PRO A 55 -19.10 8.85 5.89
C PRO A 55 -17.67 8.69 5.34
N CYS A 56 -17.18 9.62 4.51
CA CYS A 56 -15.79 9.57 4.03
C CYS A 56 -14.79 9.63 5.20
N MET A 57 -14.97 10.57 6.15
CA MET A 57 -14.14 10.63 7.36
C MET A 57 -14.18 9.34 8.15
N PHE A 58 -15.38 8.81 8.39
CA PHE A 58 -15.57 7.61 9.19
C PHE A 58 -14.81 6.41 8.61
N PHE A 59 -14.98 6.14 7.32
CA PHE A 59 -14.29 5.02 6.67
C PHE A 59 -12.79 5.29 6.49
N CYS A 60 -12.39 6.52 6.15
CA CYS A 60 -10.97 6.85 6.02
C CYS A 60 -10.21 6.63 7.33
N GLN A 61 -10.74 7.13 8.45
CA GLN A 61 -10.09 6.97 9.76
C GLN A 61 -10.07 5.51 10.19
N LYS A 62 -11.14 4.74 9.94
CA LYS A 62 -11.17 3.30 10.21
C LYS A 62 -10.10 2.54 9.42
N CYS A 63 -9.97 2.83 8.13
CA CYS A 63 -8.96 2.23 7.27
C CYS A 63 -7.54 2.68 7.65
N CYS A 64 -7.35 3.95 8.00
CA CYS A 64 -6.06 4.47 8.44
C CYS A 64 -5.63 3.87 9.79
N ALA A 65 -6.53 3.72 10.76
CA ALA A 65 -6.20 3.10 12.04
C ALA A 65 -5.76 1.63 11.89
N LYS A 66 -6.28 0.92 10.88
CA LYS A 66 -5.84 -0.45 10.58
C LYS A 66 -4.53 -0.49 9.78
N CYS A 67 -4.48 0.29 8.72
CA CYS A 67 -3.45 0.16 7.69
C CYS A 67 -2.28 1.13 7.87
N LEU A 68 -2.42 2.12 8.75
CA LEU A 68 -1.46 3.19 9.02
C LEU A 68 -0.99 3.92 7.74
N CYS A 69 -1.91 4.03 6.77
CA CYS A 69 -1.67 4.60 5.44
C CYS A 69 -2.94 5.30 4.94
N VAL A 70 -2.77 6.44 4.28
CA VAL A 70 -3.83 7.13 3.51
C VAL A 70 -3.21 7.54 2.17
N PRO A 71 -3.79 7.13 1.03
CA PRO A 71 -3.19 7.45 -0.26
C PRO A 71 -3.26 8.96 -0.57
N PRO A 72 -2.29 9.50 -1.32
CA PRO A 72 -2.26 10.92 -1.69
C PRO A 72 -3.40 11.28 -2.65
N GLY A 73 -3.74 12.57 -2.67
CA GLY A 73 -4.87 13.11 -3.44
C GLY A 73 -6.22 12.88 -2.76
N THR A 74 -7.28 13.37 -3.40
CA THR A 74 -8.68 13.27 -2.93
C THR A 74 -9.43 12.07 -3.53
N TYR A 75 -8.85 11.42 -4.54
CA TYR A 75 -9.38 10.24 -5.22
C TYR A 75 -8.24 9.38 -5.78
N GLY A 76 -8.50 8.08 -6.03
CA GLY A 76 -7.54 7.18 -6.66
C GLY A 76 -6.31 6.85 -5.79
N ASN A 77 -5.21 6.46 -6.45
CA ASN A 77 -3.90 6.16 -5.85
C ASN A 77 -3.88 5.06 -4.78
N LYS A 78 -4.93 4.24 -4.71
CA LYS A 78 -5.08 3.23 -3.65
C LYS A 78 -3.97 2.17 -3.71
N GLN A 79 -3.39 1.91 -4.88
CA GLN A 79 -2.25 1.00 -5.06
C GLN A 79 -1.00 1.38 -4.27
N LEU A 80 -0.87 2.64 -3.83
CA LEU A 80 0.24 3.11 -2.98
C LEU A 80 0.07 2.70 -1.51
N CYS A 81 -1.15 2.34 -1.11
CA CYS A 81 -1.46 1.81 0.22
C CYS A 81 -2.19 0.46 0.05
N PRO A 82 -1.48 -0.68 -0.14
CA PRO A 82 -2.09 -1.96 -0.47
C PRO A 82 -3.16 -2.42 0.52
N CYS A 83 -2.91 -2.26 1.83
CA CYS A 83 -3.91 -2.56 2.88
C CYS A 83 -5.17 -1.70 2.76
N TYR A 84 -5.03 -0.41 2.47
CA TYR A 84 -6.16 0.50 2.29
C TYR A 84 -7.00 0.11 1.06
N ASN A 85 -6.34 -0.36 -0.01
CA ASN A 85 -6.98 -0.76 -1.26
C ASN A 85 -7.70 -2.13 -1.17
N SER A 86 -7.13 -3.07 -0.42
CA SER A 86 -7.64 -4.44 -0.30
C SER A 86 -8.86 -4.56 0.60
N TRP A 87 -9.17 -3.53 1.39
CA TRP A 87 -10.36 -3.51 2.24
C TRP A 87 -11.65 -3.38 1.42
N LYS A 88 -12.43 -4.46 1.41
CA LYS A 88 -13.73 -4.55 0.71
C LYS A 88 -14.92 -4.61 1.66
N THR A 89 -16.09 -4.23 1.15
CA THR A 89 -17.39 -4.49 1.80
C THR A 89 -17.78 -5.96 1.62
N LYS A 90 -18.89 -6.39 2.23
CA LYS A 90 -19.36 -7.79 2.07
C LYS A 90 -19.80 -8.09 0.63
N GLU A 91 -20.23 -7.06 -0.08
CA GLU A 91 -20.65 -7.07 -1.48
C GLU A 91 -19.45 -6.97 -2.46
N GLY A 92 -18.21 -6.93 -1.94
CA GLY A 92 -16.99 -6.88 -2.75
C GLY A 92 -16.56 -5.47 -3.20
N GLY A 93 -17.36 -4.44 -2.92
CA GLY A 93 -17.05 -3.05 -3.24
C GLY A 93 -15.90 -2.47 -2.40
N PRO A 94 -15.27 -1.35 -2.83
CA PRO A 94 -14.23 -0.69 -2.05
C PRO A 94 -14.81 -0.11 -0.75
N LYS A 95 -14.23 -0.47 0.40
CA LYS A 95 -14.67 0.01 1.71
C LYS A 95 -14.05 1.34 2.11
N CYS A 96 -12.81 1.57 1.69
CA CYS A 96 -12.05 2.77 2.02
C CYS A 96 -12.14 3.81 0.89
N PRO A 97 -12.28 5.11 1.21
CA PRO A 97 -12.51 6.16 0.22
C PRO A 97 -11.37 6.39 -0.79
#